data_AF-A0A7S1WDI9-F1
#
_entry.id   AF-A0A7S1WDI9-F1
#
_cell.length_a   1.000
_cell.length_b   1.000
_cell.length_c   1.000
_cell.angle_alpha   90.00
_cell.angle_beta   90.00
_cell.angle_gamma   90.00
#
_symmetry.space_group_name_H-M   'P 1'
#
loop_
_entity.id
_entity.type
_entity.pdbx_description
1 polymer ?
#
loop_
_entity_poly.entity_id
_entity_poly.type
_entity_poly.pdbx_seq_one_letter_code
_entity_poly.pdbx_strand_id
1 'polypeptide(L)'
;CSWDWGWGPEKFVPARAQIVQEKPPGQVLGGYQGCYTNMITGKRGCMDGVPTQDEVKEALRRLRLFRFVGLMGEWRLSICLFNFLTEGRRFVTECQVFNSRPTNNASATAYDTSDMPNDPADDRIYAAVEK
;
A
#
# COMPACT_ATOMS: atom_id res chain seq x y z
N CYS A 1 -19.92 -1.09 -7.16
CA CYS A 1 -18.48 -0.78 -6.97
C CYS A 1 -18.02 0.16 -8.07
N SER A 2 -18.35 1.44 -7.97
CA SER A 2 -17.93 2.45 -8.94
C SER A 2 -16.54 2.96 -8.59
N TRP A 3 -15.54 2.43 -9.28
CA TRP A 3 -14.40 3.16 -9.83
C TRP A 3 -13.71 4.24 -8.98
N ASP A 4 -13.36 3.92 -7.74
CA ASP A 4 -12.43 4.78 -7.03
C ASP A 4 -11.58 3.99 -6.00
N TRP A 5 -10.27 4.21 -6.07
CA TRP A 5 -9.26 3.77 -5.09
C TRP A 5 -9.27 4.65 -3.82
N GLY A 6 -10.34 5.42 -3.60
CA GLY A 6 -10.48 6.37 -2.50
C GLY A 6 -10.00 7.79 -2.83
N TRP A 7 -9.72 8.09 -4.10
CA TRP A 7 -9.24 9.35 -4.65
C TRP A 7 -10.21 9.97 -5.64
N GLY A 8 -10.59 11.23 -5.42
CA GLY A 8 -11.46 11.91 -6.37
C GLY A 8 -10.89 11.92 -7.82
N PRO A 9 -11.76 11.93 -8.85
CA PRO A 9 -11.37 11.93 -10.26
C PRO A 9 -10.29 12.95 -10.62
N GLU A 10 -10.26 14.09 -9.94
CA GLU A 10 -9.26 15.14 -10.11
C GLU A 10 -7.83 14.68 -9.85
N LYS A 11 -7.62 13.63 -9.03
CA LYS A 11 -6.30 13.10 -8.69
C LYS A 11 -5.88 11.96 -9.61
N PHE A 12 -6.74 10.95 -9.81
CA PHE A 12 -6.32 9.75 -10.54
C PHE A 12 -6.48 9.86 -12.06
N VAL A 13 -7.43 10.65 -12.58
CA VAL A 13 -7.65 10.78 -14.03
C VAL A 13 -6.41 11.34 -14.73
N PRO A 14 -5.77 12.42 -14.24
CA PRO A 14 -4.55 12.94 -14.88
C PRO A 14 -3.39 11.94 -14.86
N ALA A 15 -3.20 11.21 -13.74
CA ALA A 15 -2.17 10.18 -13.64
C ALA A 15 -2.44 9.03 -14.64
N ARG A 16 -3.69 8.56 -14.71
CA ARG A 16 -4.09 7.51 -15.66
C ARG A 16 -3.90 7.95 -17.11
N ALA A 17 -4.28 9.17 -17.46
CA ALA A 17 -4.13 9.70 -18.82
C ALA A 17 -2.65 9.71 -19.24
N GLN A 18 -1.75 10.07 -18.33
CA GLN A 18 -0.31 10.06 -18.59
C GLN A 18 0.27 8.65 -18.79
N ILE A 19 -0.18 7.68 -17.99
CA ILE A 19 0.24 6.28 -18.14
C ILE A 19 -0.28 5.69 -19.47
N VAL A 20 -1.52 6.02 -19.87
CA VAL A 20 -2.07 5.62 -21.18
C VAL A 20 -1.29 6.23 -22.34
N GLN A 21 -0.67 7.39 -22.15
CA GLN A 21 0.25 8.02 -23.11
C GLN A 21 1.69 7.47 -23.02
N GLU A 22 1.86 6.26 -22.48
CA GLU A 22 3.13 5.53 -22.40
C GLU A 22 4.23 6.25 -21.60
N LYS A 23 3.87 7.20 -20.72
CA LYS A 23 4.85 7.72 -19.76
C LYS A 23 5.24 6.63 -18.76
N PRO A 24 6.53 6.50 -18.41
CA PRO A 24 6.98 5.54 -17.40
C PRO A 24 6.21 5.71 -16.09
N PRO A 25 5.69 4.62 -15.48
CA PRO A 25 4.96 4.68 -14.23
C PRO A 25 5.72 5.41 -13.11
N GLY A 26 7.03 5.20 -12.99
CA GLY A 26 7.87 5.89 -12.00
C GLY A 26 7.88 7.40 -12.16
N GLN A 27 7.79 7.92 -13.39
CA GLN A 27 7.69 9.35 -13.65
C GLN A 27 6.32 9.92 -13.23
N VAL A 28 5.25 9.16 -13.44
CA VAL A 28 3.88 9.62 -13.18
C VAL A 28 3.51 9.43 -11.71
N LEU A 29 3.90 8.31 -11.12
CA LEU A 29 3.51 7.88 -9.79
C LEU A 29 4.56 8.20 -8.71
N GLY A 30 5.81 8.45 -9.10
CA GLY A 30 6.91 8.68 -8.16
C GLY A 30 6.74 9.92 -7.27
N GLY A 31 5.86 10.86 -7.64
CA GLY A 31 5.50 12.00 -6.79
C GLY A 31 4.49 11.68 -5.68
N TYR A 32 3.87 10.49 -5.70
CA TYR A 32 2.88 10.02 -4.74
C TYR A 32 3.54 9.09 -3.71
N GLN A 33 4.33 9.67 -2.82
CA GLN A 33 5.06 8.95 -1.76
C GLN A 33 4.29 8.98 -0.42
N GLY A 34 4.65 8.07 0.47
CA GLY A 34 4.15 8.00 1.84
C GLY A 34 2.75 7.43 1.96
N CYS A 35 2.41 6.47 1.11
CA CYS A 35 1.11 5.80 1.07
C CYS A 35 0.68 5.28 2.45
N TYR A 36 1.51 4.44 3.09
CA TYR A 36 1.23 3.87 4.40
C TYR A 36 1.17 4.95 5.46
N THR A 37 2.10 5.91 5.42
CA THR A 37 2.14 7.04 6.34
C THR A 37 0.85 7.86 6.29
N ASN A 38 0.37 8.18 5.10
CA ASN A 38 -0.90 8.89 4.89
C ASN A 38 -2.10 8.06 5.39
N MET A 39 -2.15 6.76 5.09
CA MET A 39 -3.23 5.90 5.59
C MET A 39 -3.27 5.82 7.11
N ILE A 40 -2.12 5.63 7.77
CA ILE A 40 -2.03 5.55 9.24
C ILE A 40 -2.40 6.90 9.89
N THR A 41 -2.06 8.01 9.25
CA THR A 41 -2.39 9.35 9.75
C THR A 41 -3.84 9.77 9.45
N GLY A 42 -4.59 9.00 8.65
CA GLY A 42 -6.01 9.22 8.36
C GLY A 42 -6.28 10.03 7.09
N LYS A 43 -5.26 10.20 6.24
CA LYS A 43 -5.35 10.82 4.92
C LYS A 43 -5.78 9.80 3.86
N ARG A 44 -6.11 10.27 2.66
CA ARG A 44 -6.51 9.44 1.52
C ARG A 44 -5.29 8.81 0.83
N GLY A 45 -4.43 8.09 1.56
CA GLY A 45 -3.33 7.26 0.99
C GLY A 45 -2.33 7.98 0.05
N CYS A 46 -1.84 7.27 -0.97
CA CYS A 46 -0.72 7.68 -1.83
C CYS A 46 -0.89 9.05 -2.51
N MET A 47 -2.09 9.34 -3.04
CA MET A 47 -2.33 10.58 -3.79
C MET A 47 -2.67 11.79 -2.92
N ASP A 48 -2.50 11.70 -1.59
CA ASP A 48 -2.75 12.81 -0.65
C ASP A 48 -1.51 13.67 -0.35
N GLY A 49 -0.48 13.54 -1.19
CA GLY A 49 0.76 14.31 -1.13
C GLY A 49 1.82 13.64 -0.24
N VAL A 50 3.06 14.15 -0.34
CA VAL A 50 4.20 13.62 0.42
C VAL A 50 4.03 13.99 1.90
N PRO A 51 4.05 13.03 2.84
CA PRO A 51 3.90 13.33 4.26
C PRO A 51 5.05 14.18 4.80
N THR A 52 4.74 15.02 5.78
CA THR A 52 5.77 15.75 6.54
C THR A 52 6.49 14.84 7.53
N GLN A 53 7.64 15.29 8.04
CA GLN A 53 8.38 14.53 9.06
C GLN A 53 7.58 14.32 10.36
N ASP A 54 6.70 15.25 10.71
CA ASP A 54 5.85 15.10 11.90
C ASP A 54 4.71 14.11 11.66
N GLU A 55 4.22 13.99 10.43
CA GLU A 55 3.26 12.96 10.03
C GLU A 55 3.89 11.57 10.05
N VAL A 56 5.15 11.42 9.63
CA VAL A 56 5.89 10.15 9.77
C VAL A 56 6.06 9.77 11.24
N LYS A 57 6.39 10.73 12.13
CA LYS A 57 6.48 10.48 13.57
C LYS A 57 5.13 10.06 14.16
N GLU A 58 4.06 10.73 13.77
CA GLU A 58 2.71 10.39 14.21
C GLU A 58 2.28 9.00 13.70
N ALA A 59 2.62 8.66 12.46
CA ALA A 59 2.38 7.33 11.91
C ALA A 59 3.11 6.26 12.73
N LEU A 60 4.40 6.44 13.03
CA LEU A 60 5.16 5.53 13.90
C LEU A 60 4.58 5.42 15.30
N ARG A 61 4.04 6.52 15.86
CA ARG A 61 3.36 6.51 17.16
C ARG A 61 2.08 5.67 17.10
N ARG A 62 1.24 5.86 16.07
CA ARG A 62 0.00 5.09 15.87
C ARG A 62 0.24 3.63 15.54
N LEU A 63 1.29 3.33 14.79
CA LEU A 63 1.69 1.97 14.43
C LEU A 63 1.88 1.09 15.68
N ARG A 64 2.44 1.65 16.76
CA ARG A 64 2.62 0.96 18.05
C ARG A 64 1.31 0.63 18.78
N LEU A 65 0.21 1.27 18.39
CA LEU A 65 -1.11 1.05 18.97
C LEU A 65 -1.91 0.00 18.19
N PHE A 66 -1.45 -0.41 17.01
CA PHE A 66 -2.14 -1.42 16.21
C PHE A 66 -2.03 -2.78 16.90
N ARG A 67 -3.16 -3.48 16.96
CA ARG A 67 -3.23 -4.84 17.52
C ARG A 67 -2.38 -5.84 16.72
N PHE A 68 -2.24 -5.59 15.43
CA PHE A 68 -1.52 -6.43 14.48
C PHE A 68 -1.03 -5.56 13.32
N VAL A 69 0.17 -5.87 12.82
CA VAL A 69 0.73 -5.31 11.59
C VAL A 69 1.30 -6.48 10.79
N GLY A 70 0.84 -6.64 9.54
CA GLY A 70 1.31 -7.70 8.63
C GLY A 70 2.28 -7.17 7.58
N LEU A 71 3.15 -8.05 7.08
CA LEU A 71 4.07 -7.75 5.99
C LEU A 71 3.56 -8.36 4.69
N MET A 72 3.58 -7.57 3.61
CA MET A 72 3.15 -8.02 2.28
C MET A 72 4.04 -9.15 1.74
N GLY A 73 5.36 -9.11 1.99
CA GLY A 73 6.30 -10.17 1.63
C GLY A 73 5.99 -11.51 2.32
N GLU A 74 5.30 -11.47 3.45
CA GLU A 74 4.89 -12.63 4.24
C GLU A 74 3.36 -12.76 4.30
N TRP A 75 2.66 -12.43 3.20
CA TRP A 75 1.19 -12.31 3.18
C TRP A 75 0.47 -13.49 3.85
N ARG A 76 0.81 -14.73 3.46
CA ARG A 76 0.15 -15.92 4.00
C ARG A 76 0.36 -16.08 5.52
N LEU A 77 1.58 -15.82 6.01
CA LEU A 77 1.88 -15.87 7.45
C LEU A 77 1.16 -14.75 8.20
N SER A 78 1.16 -13.54 7.63
CA SER A 78 0.47 -12.38 8.18
C SER A 78 -1.03 -12.65 8.37
N ILE A 79 -1.69 -13.23 7.37
CA ILE A 79 -3.12 -13.61 7.47
C ILE A 79 -3.34 -14.71 8.52
N CYS A 80 -2.45 -15.70 8.62
CA CYS A 80 -2.53 -16.75 9.63
C CYS A 80 -2.45 -16.16 11.06
N LEU A 81 -1.47 -15.28 11.30
CA LEU A 81 -1.30 -14.60 12.58
C LEU A 81 -2.47 -13.68 12.90
N PHE A 82 -2.98 -12.95 11.91
CA PHE A 82 -4.18 -12.14 12.06
C PHE A 82 -5.37 -13.00 12.51
N ASN A 83 -5.68 -14.07 11.78
CA ASN A 83 -6.75 -15.02 12.12
C ASN A 83 -6.60 -15.60 13.54
N PHE A 84 -5.37 -15.91 13.95
CA PHE A 84 -5.10 -16.42 15.28
C PHE A 84 -5.37 -15.36 16.35
N LEU A 85 -4.91 -14.13 16.15
CA LEU A 85 -5.03 -13.04 17.11
C LEU A 85 -6.47 -12.51 17.24
N THR A 86 -7.28 -12.60 16.17
CA THR A 86 -8.66 -12.08 16.15
C THR A 86 -9.73 -13.13 16.38
N GLU A 87 -9.53 -14.36 15.86
CA GLU A 87 -10.55 -15.42 15.88
C GLU A 87 -10.06 -16.72 16.54
N GLY A 88 -8.79 -16.82 16.94
CA GLY A 88 -8.19 -18.05 17.47
C GLY A 88 -7.94 -19.14 16.42
N ARG A 89 -8.17 -18.85 15.13
CA ARG A 89 -7.99 -19.83 14.04
C ARG A 89 -6.53 -19.92 13.62
N ARG A 90 -6.06 -21.15 13.38
CA ARG A 90 -4.67 -21.44 12.98
C ARG A 90 -4.52 -21.86 11.51
N PHE A 91 -5.51 -21.51 10.69
CA PHE A 91 -5.51 -21.82 9.26
C PHE A 91 -5.89 -20.58 8.45
N VAL A 92 -5.52 -20.61 7.18
CA VAL A 92 -5.84 -19.59 6.18
C VAL A 92 -6.71 -20.24 5.12
N THR A 93 -7.83 -19.62 4.78
CA THR A 93 -8.70 -20.14 3.72
C THR A 93 -8.23 -19.67 2.35
N GLU A 94 -8.61 -20.39 1.30
CA GLU A 94 -8.28 -20.02 -0.08
C GLU A 94 -8.81 -18.62 -0.43
N CYS A 95 -10.00 -18.25 0.05
CA CYS A 95 -10.57 -16.92 -0.19
C CYS A 95 -9.72 -15.78 0.40
N GLN A 96 -8.97 -16.02 1.48
CA GLN A 96 -8.13 -15.00 2.12
C GLN A 96 -6.78 -14.78 1.41
N VAL A 97 -6.37 -15.72 0.56
CA VAL A 97 -5.15 -15.62 -0.27
C VAL A 97 -5.46 -15.46 -1.76
N PHE A 98 -6.74 -15.44 -2.11
CA PHE A 98 -7.18 -15.26 -3.48
C PHE A 98 -6.84 -13.85 -3.97
N ASN A 99 -6.12 -13.76 -5.09
CA ASN A 99 -5.86 -12.48 -5.75
C ASN A 99 -7.13 -12.02 -6.47
N SER A 100 -7.92 -11.20 -5.79
CA SER A 100 -9.15 -10.61 -6.33
C SER A 100 -8.93 -9.31 -7.11
N ARG A 101 -7.68 -8.91 -7.36
CA ARG A 101 -7.40 -7.68 -8.10
C ARG A 101 -7.91 -7.83 -9.55
N PRO A 102 -8.44 -6.77 -10.18
CA PRO A 102 -8.87 -6.81 -11.58
C PRO A 102 -7.79 -7.25 -12.57
N THR A 103 -6.53 -7.18 -12.16
CA THR A 103 -5.34 -7.60 -12.92
C THR A 103 -4.91 -9.05 -12.65
N ASN A 104 -5.73 -9.88 -12.00
CA ASN A 104 -5.37 -11.25 -11.63
C ASN A 104 -5.01 -12.16 -12.82
N ASN A 105 -5.50 -11.85 -14.02
CA ASN A 105 -5.19 -12.54 -15.28
C ASN A 105 -4.08 -11.84 -16.09
N ALA A 106 -3.52 -10.73 -15.59
CA ALA A 106 -2.40 -10.06 -16.23
C ALA A 106 -1.09 -10.78 -15.87
N SER A 107 -0.17 -10.85 -16.83
CA SER A 107 1.14 -11.47 -16.60
C SER A 107 1.87 -10.78 -15.45
N ALA A 108 2.30 -11.55 -14.44
CA ALA A 108 3.08 -11.02 -13.30
C ALA A 108 4.46 -10.49 -13.74
N THR A 109 4.97 -10.90 -14.90
CA THR A 109 6.23 -10.40 -15.47
C THR A 109 6.20 -8.94 -15.90
N ALA A 110 5.03 -8.29 -15.90
CA ALA A 110 4.88 -6.88 -16.26
C ALA A 110 4.97 -5.90 -15.06
N TYR A 111 5.09 -6.41 -13.82
CA TYR A 111 5.27 -5.54 -12.64
C TYR A 111 6.74 -5.19 -12.47
N ASP A 112 7.22 -4.28 -13.33
CA ASP A 112 8.52 -3.66 -13.21
C ASP A 112 8.41 -2.44 -12.29
N THR A 113 9.19 -2.44 -11.21
CA THR A 113 9.31 -1.30 -10.28
C THR A 113 10.71 -0.71 -10.29
N SER A 114 11.56 -1.08 -11.25
CA SER A 114 12.93 -0.58 -11.33
C SER A 114 13.01 0.93 -11.57
N ASP A 115 11.96 1.52 -12.13
CA ASP A 115 11.83 2.96 -12.37
C ASP A 115 11.14 3.71 -11.21
N MET A 116 10.66 3.00 -10.19
CA MET A 116 10.01 3.63 -9.03
C MET A 116 11.03 4.25 -8.08
N PRO A 117 10.87 5.51 -7.67
CA PRO A 117 11.77 6.13 -6.69
C PRO A 117 11.56 5.50 -5.31
N ASN A 118 12.60 5.56 -4.48
CA ASN A 118 12.50 5.20 -3.06
C ASN A 118 11.43 6.05 -2.36
N ASP A 119 10.82 5.50 -1.32
CA ASP A 119 9.81 6.16 -0.49
C ASP A 119 10.29 6.26 0.97
N PRO A 120 11.09 7.29 1.32
CA PRO A 120 11.68 7.39 2.64
C PRO A 120 10.66 7.50 3.79
N ALA A 121 9.43 7.94 3.51
CA ALA A 121 8.38 8.04 4.51
C ALA A 121 7.91 6.63 4.90
N ASP A 122 7.59 5.82 3.89
CA ASP A 122 7.09 4.47 4.08
C ASP A 122 8.20 3.46 4.43
N ASP A 123 9.44 3.64 3.94
CA ASP A 123 10.61 2.84 4.31
C ASP A 123 10.81 2.82 5.84
N ARG A 124 10.58 3.97 6.50
CA ARG A 124 10.68 4.08 7.96
C ARG A 124 9.56 3.34 8.68
N ILE A 125 8.36 3.29 8.11
CA ILE A 125 7.24 2.51 8.65
C ILE A 125 7.54 1.03 8.50
N TYR A 126 8.00 0.60 7.32
CA TYR A 126 8.32 -0.78 7.01
C TYR A 126 9.45 -1.32 7.90
N ALA A 127 10.56 -0.59 8.02
CA ALA A 127 11.69 -0.95 8.89
C ALA A 127 11.33 -1.02 10.38
N ALA A 128 10.25 -0.36 10.82
CA ALA A 128 9.80 -0.46 12.20
C ALA A 128 9.13 -1.81 12.53
N VAL A 129 8.68 -2.54 11.49
CA VAL A 129 7.92 -3.79 11.59
C VAL A 129 8.75 -5.01 11.21
N GLU A 130 9.65 -4.87 10.22
CA GLU A 130 10.54 -5.93 9.73
C GLU A 130 11.69 -6.22 10.71
N LYS A 131 11.39 -6.90 11.82
CA LYS A 131 12.36 -7.27 12.86
C LYS A 131 12.69 -8.76 12.87
#